data_AF-A0A3B0WI67-F1
#
_entry.id   AF-A0A3B0WI67-F1
#
_cell.length_a   1.000
_cell.length_b   1.000
_cell.length_c   1.000
_cell.angle_alpha   90.00
_cell.angle_beta   90.00
_cell.angle_gamma   90.00
#
_symmetry.space_group_name_H-M   'P 1'
#
loop_
_entity.id
_entity.type
_entity.pdbx_description
1 polymer ?
#
loop_
_entity_poly.entity_id
_entity_poly.type
_entity_poly.pdbx_seq_one_letter_code
_entity_poly.pdbx_strand_id
1 'polypeptide(L)' 'MGNAVVRNRVKRLLREAVRCHLDDIELGWDCIWIARPRLSRASFAEVETAVLQLLRQSKLLTVSERTEKKM' A
#
# COMPACT_ATOMS: atom_id res chain seq x y z
N MET A 1 -27.63 1.59 -4.50
CA MET A 1 -26.82 2.10 -3.37
C MET A 1 -26.03 0.93 -2.80
N GLY A 2 -24.71 0.85 -2.99
CA GLY A 2 -23.96 -0.32 -2.46
C GLY A 2 -22.46 -0.38 -2.81
N ASN A 3 -22.06 0.08 -3.99
CA ASN A 3 -20.66 0.00 -4.40
C ASN A 3 -19.81 1.23 -4.06
N ALA A 4 -20.42 2.40 -3.86
CA ALA A 4 -19.68 3.62 -3.56
C ALA A 4 -18.94 3.55 -2.21
N VAL A 5 -19.59 3.03 -1.18
CA VAL A 5 -19.01 2.89 0.17
C VAL A 5 -17.82 1.93 0.15
N VAL A 6 -17.95 0.76 -0.50
CA VAL A 6 -16.87 -0.22 -0.61
C VAL A 6 -15.68 0.35 -1.39
N ARG A 7 -15.93 1.02 -2.53
CA ARG A 7 -14.87 1.69 -3.30
C ARG A 7 -14.18 2.79 -2.50
N ASN A 8 -14.94 3.60 -1.76
CA ASN A 8 -14.38 4.68 -0.94
C ASN A 8 -13.57 4.14 0.24
N ARG A 9 -14.05 3.06 0.89
CA ARG A 9 -13.30 2.34 1.93
C ARG A 9 -11.96 1.86 1.38
N VAL A 10 -11.97 1.21 0.22
CA VAL A 10 -10.75 0.69 -0.42
C VAL A 10 -9.78 1.82 -0.79
N LYS A 11 -10.28 2.90 -1.42
CA LYS A 11 -9.47 4.09 -1.71
C LYS A 11 -8.88 4.72 -0.43
N ARG A 12 -9.64 4.76 0.67
CA ARG A 12 -9.17 5.29 1.95
C ARG A 12 -8.08 4.40 2.56
N LEU A 13 -8.31 3.09 2.64
CA LEU A 13 -7.34 2.14 3.17
C LEU A 13 -6.01 2.23 2.41
N LEU A 14 -6.07 2.27 1.08
CA LEU A 14 -4.88 2.30 0.26
C LEU A 14 -4.13 3.65 0.38
N ARG A 15 -4.86 4.77 0.43
CA ARG A 15 -4.25 6.08 0.71
C ARG A 15 -3.59 6.14 2.08
N GLU A 16 -4.25 5.62 3.12
CA GLU A 16 -3.66 5.59 4.47
C GLU A 16 -2.42 4.70 4.52
N ALA A 17 -2.47 3.52 3.91
CA ALA A 17 -1.32 2.61 3.87
C ALA A 17 -0.11 3.28 3.18
N VAL A 18 -0.31 3.97 2.06
CA VAL A 18 0.77 4.71 1.39
C VAL A 18 1.21 5.92 2.22
N ARG A 19 0.29 6.65 2.84
CA ARG A 19 0.59 7.84 3.66
C ARG A 19 1.48 7.51 4.85
N CYS A 20 1.30 6.35 5.49
CA CYS A 20 2.13 5.91 6.61
C CYS A 20 3.60 5.70 6.26
N HIS A 21 3.89 5.44 4.98
CA HIS A 21 5.24 5.13 4.48
C HIS A 21 5.71 6.15 3.43
N LEU A 22 5.07 7.32 3.33
CA LEU A 22 5.35 8.29 2.28
C LEU A 22 6.78 8.85 2.38
N ASP A 23 7.26 9.03 3.62
CA ASP A 23 8.62 9.51 3.90
C ASP A 23 9.70 8.47 3.53
N ASP A 24 9.30 7.20 3.42
CA ASP A 24 10.17 6.07 3.08
C ASP A 24 10.19 5.77 1.57
N ILE A 25 9.37 6.49 0.78
CA ILE A 25 9.29 6.32 -0.68
C ILE A 25 10.23 7.31 -1.37
N GLU A 26 10.97 6.84 -2.37
CA GLU A 26 11.87 7.66 -3.16
C GLU A 26 11.09 8.77 -3.90
N LEU A 27 11.59 10.01 -3.76
CA LEU A 27 11.01 11.17 -4.44
C LEU A 27 11.31 11.13 -5.94
N GLY A 28 10.43 11.75 -6.75
CA GLY A 28 10.61 11.88 -8.21
C GLY A 28 9.86 10.84 -9.03
N TRP A 29 9.01 10.02 -8.40
CA TRP A 29 8.21 8.99 -9.07
C TRP A 29 6.71 9.25 -8.97
N ASP A 30 6.00 9.00 -10.07
CA ASP A 30 4.54 8.96 -10.09
C ASP A 30 4.05 7.51 -9.94
N CYS A 31 3.43 7.21 -8.79
CA CYS A 31 2.92 5.87 -8.48
C CYS A 31 1.42 5.75 -8.75
N ILE A 32 1.02 4.84 -9.65
CA ILE A 32 -0.39 4.53 -9.90
C ILE A 32 -0.78 3.23 -9.19
N TRP A 33 -1.74 3.33 -8.26
CA TRP A 33 -2.24 2.19 -7.49
C TRP A 33 -3.56 1.65 -8.03
N ILE A 34 -3.59 0.36 -8.39
CA ILE A 34 -4.78 -0.31 -8.92
C ILE A 34 -5.38 -1.23 -7.87
N ALA A 35 -6.51 -0.82 -7.28
CA ALA A 35 -7.25 -1.65 -6.33
C ALA A 35 -7.92 -2.84 -7.03
N ARG A 36 -7.51 -4.06 -6.66
CA ARG A 36 -8.12 -5.31 -7.16
C ARG A 36 -9.35 -5.70 -6.32
N PRO A 37 -10.34 -6.45 -6.86
CA PRO A 37 -11.56 -6.80 -6.13
C PRO A 37 -11.33 -7.46 -4.76
N ARG A 38 -10.25 -8.25 -4.60
CA ARG A 38 -9.90 -8.88 -3.31
C ARG A 38 -9.64 -7.88 -2.17
N LEU A 39 -9.23 -6.66 -2.51
CA LEU A 39 -8.94 -5.58 -1.56
C LEU A 39 -10.18 -5.12 -0.80
N SER A 40 -11.39 -5.39 -1.32
CA SER A 40 -12.64 -4.99 -0.66
C SER A 40 -12.87 -5.72 0.67
N ARG A 41 -12.26 -6.88 0.87
CA ARG A 41 -12.36 -7.69 2.10
C ARG A 41 -11.08 -7.66 2.94
N ALA A 42 -10.01 -7.07 2.44
CA ALA A 42 -8.74 -6.97 3.15
C ALA A 42 -8.85 -6.04 4.37
N SER A 43 -8.11 -6.40 5.40
CA SER A 43 -7.76 -5.57 6.55
C SER A 43 -6.70 -4.54 6.18
N PHE A 44 -6.53 -3.53 7.03
CA PHE A 44 -5.48 -2.52 6.82
C PHE A 44 -4.07 -3.15 6.78
N ALA A 45 -3.77 -4.07 7.70
CA ALA A 45 -2.48 -4.74 7.77
C ALA A 45 -2.16 -5.55 6.51
N GLU A 46 -3.14 -6.22 5.91
CA GLU A 46 -2.97 -6.92 4.63
C GLU A 46 -2.70 -5.94 3.49
N VAL A 47 -3.39 -4.80 3.47
CA VAL A 47 -3.17 -3.75 2.46
C VAL A 47 -1.78 -3.14 2.61
N GLU A 48 -1.38 -2.80 3.83
CA GLU A 48 -0.07 -2.24 4.16
C GLU A 48 1.07 -3.20 3.79
N THR A 49 0.94 -4.49 4.14
CA THR A 49 1.90 -5.53 3.76
C THR A 49 2.05 -5.61 2.23
N ALA A 50 0.94 -5.59 1.49
CA ALA A 50 0.97 -5.63 0.04
C ALA A 50 1.60 -4.37 -0.59
N VAL A 51 1.32 -3.18 -0.03
CA VAL A 51 1.92 -1.91 -0.44
C VAL A 51 3.44 -1.96 -0.26
N LEU A 52 3.91 -2.35 0.92
CA LEU A 52 5.34 -2.46 1.22
C LEU A 52 6.04 -3.50 0.33
N GLN A 53 5.41 -4.65 0.07
CA GLN A 53 5.94 -5.65 -0.85
C GLN A 53 6.13 -5.10 -2.27
N LEU A 54 5.16 -4.33 -2.78
CA LEU A 54 5.25 -3.71 -4.11
C LEU A 54 6.33 -2.62 -4.17
N LEU A 55 6.45 -1.79 -3.13
CA LEU A 55 7.48 -0.76 -3.05
C LEU A 55 8.89 -1.38 -2.97
N ARG A 56 9.07 -2.49 -2.23
CA ARG A 56 10.31 -3.27 -2.21
C ARG A 56 10.66 -3.83 -3.58
N GLN A 57 9.69 -4.46 -4.25
CA GLN A 57 9.90 -5.07 -5.58
C GLN A 57 10.24 -4.03 -6.66
N SER A 58 9.67 -2.83 -6.54
CA SER A 58 9.97 -1.69 -7.43
C SER A 58 11.24 -0.93 -7.05
N LYS A 59 11.91 -1.30 -5.95
CA LYS A 59 13.10 -0.63 -5.40
C LYS A 59 12.89 0.86 -5.07
N LEU A 60 11.65 1.21 -4.72
CA LEU A 60 11.25 2.59 -4.41
C LEU A 60 11.31 2.91 -2.91
N LEU A 61 11.73 1.96 -2.06
CA LEU A 61 11.94 2.23 -0.63
C LEU A 61 13.35 2.75 -0.39
N THR A 62 13.46 3.95 0.21
CA THR A 62 14.73 4.61 0.54
C THR A 62 15.30 4.14 1.87
N VAL A 63 14.46 3.61 2.76
CA VAL A 63 14.92 3.00 4.01
C VAL A 63 15.63 1.70 3.69
N SER A 64 16.97 1.72 3.83
CA SER A 64 17.79 0.51 3.77
C SER A 64 17.26 -0.51 4.78
N GLU A 65 16.90 -1.69 4.30
CA GLU A 65 16.32 -2.78 5.07
C GLU A 65 17.08 -3.04 6.37
N ARG A 66 16.57 -2.54 7.48
CA ARG A 66 16.88 -3.07 8.80
C ARG A 66 15.64 -3.82 9.26
N THR A 67 15.72 -5.15 9.19
CA THR A 67 14.79 -6.12 9.83
C THR A 67 13.36 -6.17 9.25
N GLU A 68 12.73 -7.29 8.90
CA GLU A 68 12.85 -8.68 9.35
C GLU A 68 12.70 -9.66 8.19
N LYS A 69 13.76 -10.45 7.99
CA LYS A 69 13.66 -11.80 7.44
C LYS A 69 13.00 -12.65 8.53
N LYS A 70 11.70 -12.94 8.41
CA LYS A 70 11.03 -13.93 9.28
C LYS A 70 9.85 -14.58 8.56
N MET A 71 10.14 -15.54 7.69
CA MET A 71 9.65 -16.93 7.77
C MET A 71 10.40 -17.80 6.77
#